data_AF-A0A6J6HIF2-F1
#
_entry.id   AF-A0A6J6HIF2-F1
#
_cell.length_a   1.000
_cell.length_b   1.000
_cell.length_c   1.000
_cell.angle_alpha   90.00
_cell.angle_beta   90.00
_cell.angle_gamma   90.00
#
_symmetry.space_group_name_H-M   'P 1'
#
loop_
_entity.id
_entity.type
_entity.pdbx_description
1 polymer ?
#
loop_
_entity_poly.entity_id
_entity_poly.type
_entity_poly.pdbx_seq_one_letter_code
_entity_poly.pdbx_strand_id
1 'polypeptide(L)'
;MNQSQPHWRKPHEGEHRFPVSIVVAIVIFLQYTLPNNVSLSIQNWICALEVLILIALYAVSPTRIAKHHPPTRFIGFALTTLMTISNTASAIKLIAELISGGIGTATQLLVSGGSIWLTNIVIFSLWFWDLDRGGPGARAEAKKEWPDFMFQQMSDPKYAPSDWHPKFFDYLYLSFTNASAFSPTDVLPLTRWAKLLMLLQSTTSLVIVGLVVARAVNILH
;
A
#
# COMPACT_ATOMS: atom_id res chain seq x y z
N MET A 1 0.54 -37.92 -5.58
CA MET A 1 0.50 -36.45 -5.40
C MET A 1 1.85 -36.00 -4.85
N ASN A 2 2.61 -35.20 -5.61
CA ASN A 2 3.97 -34.80 -5.25
C ASN A 2 3.96 -33.98 -3.95
N GLN A 3 4.52 -34.53 -2.87
CA GLN A 3 4.79 -33.81 -1.62
C GLN A 3 5.93 -32.78 -1.75
N SER A 4 6.51 -32.61 -2.94
CA SER A 4 7.73 -31.82 -3.17
C SER A 4 7.51 -30.33 -3.47
N GLN A 5 6.29 -29.88 -3.77
CA GLN A 5 6.04 -28.47 -4.04
C GLN A 5 5.58 -27.72 -2.78
N PRO A 6 6.23 -26.59 -2.43
CA PRO A 6 5.86 -25.79 -1.27
C PRO A 6 4.42 -25.26 -1.41
N HIS A 7 3.73 -25.07 -0.28
CA HIS A 7 2.29 -24.73 -0.23
C HIS A 7 1.94 -23.49 -1.06
N TRP A 8 2.81 -22.46 -1.03
CA TRP A 8 2.62 -21.20 -1.75
C TRP A 8 2.85 -21.32 -3.28
N ARG A 9 3.33 -22.47 -3.78
CA ARG A 9 3.44 -22.78 -5.22
C ARG A 9 2.25 -23.57 -5.77
N LYS A 10 1.25 -23.87 -4.94
CA LYS A 10 0.04 -24.56 -5.38
C LYS A 10 -1.04 -23.54 -5.75
N PRO A 11 -1.88 -23.84 -6.77
CA PRO A 11 -3.06 -23.03 -7.01
C PRO A 11 -3.96 -22.98 -5.77
N HIS A 12 -4.60 -21.84 -5.53
CA HIS A 12 -5.52 -21.63 -4.40
C HIS A 12 -6.78 -20.90 -4.86
N GLU A 13 -7.84 -20.88 -4.03
CA GLU A 13 -9.15 -20.30 -4.39
C GLU A 13 -9.16 -18.77 -4.59
N GLY A 14 -8.01 -18.11 -4.48
CA GLY A 14 -7.90 -16.66 -4.43
C GLY A 14 -8.36 -16.06 -3.09
N GLU A 15 -8.30 -14.73 -3.02
CA GLU A 15 -8.75 -13.97 -1.84
C GLU A 15 -9.97 -13.09 -2.17
N HIS A 16 -10.72 -12.71 -1.14
CA HIS A 16 -11.82 -11.77 -1.29
C HIS A 16 -11.29 -10.35 -1.52
N ARG A 17 -11.91 -9.59 -2.43
CA ARG A 17 -11.53 -8.17 -2.69
C ARG A 17 -11.92 -7.21 -1.56
N PHE A 18 -12.91 -7.59 -0.76
CA PHE A 18 -13.52 -6.72 0.24
C PHE A 18 -12.52 -6.04 1.22
N PRO A 19 -11.51 -6.75 1.79
CA PRO A 19 -10.51 -6.11 2.63
C PRO A 19 -9.70 -5.02 1.89
N VAL A 20 -9.32 -5.28 0.64
CA VAL A 20 -8.60 -4.31 -0.20
C VAL A 20 -9.46 -3.07 -0.41
N SER A 21 -10.74 -3.26 -0.74
CA SER A 21 -11.67 -2.17 -1.00
C SER A 21 -11.96 -1.30 0.24
N ILE A 22 -12.00 -1.89 1.44
CA ILE A 22 -12.10 -1.12 2.69
C ILE A 22 -10.89 -0.19 2.83
N VAL A 23 -9.68 -0.71 2.63
CA VAL A 23 -8.46 0.06 2.84
C VAL A 23 -8.30 1.16 1.76
N VAL A 24 -8.69 0.87 0.52
CA VAL A 24 -8.82 1.89 -0.54
C VAL A 24 -9.84 2.97 -0.16
N ALA A 25 -11.01 2.60 0.35
CA ALA A 25 -12.03 3.56 0.78
C ALA A 25 -11.55 4.44 1.94
N ILE A 26 -10.77 3.88 2.88
CA ILE A 26 -10.11 4.64 3.95
C ILE A 26 -9.14 5.67 3.35
N VAL A 27 -8.35 5.30 2.34
CA VAL A 27 -7.46 6.26 1.66
C VAL A 27 -8.24 7.38 1.01
N ILE A 28 -9.28 7.07 0.24
CA ILE A 28 -10.12 8.08 -0.42
C ILE A 28 -10.69 9.04 0.63
N PHE A 29 -11.16 8.50 1.76
CA PHE A 29 -11.66 9.32 2.87
C PHE A 29 -10.57 10.22 3.46
N LEU A 30 -9.38 9.68 3.77
CA LEU A 30 -8.26 10.47 4.29
C LEU A 30 -7.89 11.60 3.32
N GLN A 31 -7.75 11.28 2.03
CA GLN A 31 -7.45 12.25 0.97
C GLN A 31 -8.51 13.35 0.87
N TYR A 32 -9.79 12.98 0.95
CA TYR A 32 -10.90 13.94 0.87
C TYR A 32 -10.93 14.90 2.07
N THR A 33 -10.56 14.41 3.26
CA THR A 33 -10.52 15.23 4.48
C THR A 33 -9.26 16.11 4.61
N LEU A 34 -8.29 15.99 3.70
CA LEU A 34 -7.07 16.79 3.76
C LEU A 34 -7.35 18.29 3.61
N PRO A 35 -6.79 19.14 4.49
CA PRO A 35 -6.92 20.60 4.37
C PRO A 35 -6.43 21.16 3.03
N ASN A 36 -7.08 22.22 2.52
CA ASN A 36 -6.80 22.84 1.22
C ASN A 36 -5.34 23.33 1.05
N ASN A 37 -4.64 23.66 2.13
CA ASN A 37 -3.23 24.04 2.07
C ASN A 37 -2.32 22.86 1.71
N VAL A 38 -2.68 21.62 2.07
CA VAL A 38 -1.89 20.41 1.77
C VAL A 38 -2.50 19.52 0.68
N SER A 39 -3.77 19.70 0.31
CA SER A 39 -4.41 18.98 -0.79
C SER A 39 -4.25 19.70 -2.14
N LEU A 40 -4.42 18.98 -3.25
CA LEU A 40 -4.45 19.60 -4.58
C LEU A 40 -5.73 20.41 -4.79
N SER A 41 -5.70 21.44 -5.63
CA SER A 41 -6.92 22.19 -5.99
C SER A 41 -8.00 21.32 -6.64
N ILE A 42 -7.58 20.24 -7.30
CA ILE A 42 -8.44 19.25 -7.95
C ILE A 42 -8.68 18.00 -7.10
N GLN A 43 -8.36 18.01 -5.80
CA GLN A 43 -8.41 16.82 -4.93
C GLN A 43 -9.78 16.13 -4.95
N ASN A 44 -10.86 16.90 -4.93
CA ASN A 44 -12.23 16.35 -4.96
C ASN A 44 -12.50 15.56 -6.25
N TRP A 45 -11.98 16.03 -7.39
CA TRP A 45 -12.10 15.33 -8.67
C TRP A 45 -11.25 14.06 -8.71
N ILE A 46 -10.06 14.10 -8.10
CA ILE A 46 -9.21 12.91 -7.94
C ILE A 46 -9.94 11.86 -7.09
N CYS A 47 -10.48 12.25 -5.93
CA CYS A 47 -11.23 11.34 -5.05
C CYS A 47 -12.46 10.75 -5.77
N ALA A 48 -13.20 11.59 -6.52
CA ALA A 48 -14.33 11.12 -7.31
C ALA A 48 -13.89 10.11 -8.39
N LEU A 49 -12.76 10.35 -9.05
CA LEU A 49 -12.20 9.43 -10.03
C LEU A 49 -11.73 8.11 -9.39
N GLU A 50 -11.09 8.16 -8.22
CA GLU A 50 -10.70 6.97 -7.45
C GLU A 50 -11.92 6.12 -7.07
N VAL A 51 -13.01 6.75 -6.62
CA VAL A 51 -14.29 6.07 -6.34
C VAL A 51 -14.85 5.42 -7.61
N LEU A 52 -14.87 6.14 -8.73
CA LEU A 52 -15.35 5.59 -10.01
C LEU A 52 -14.52 4.38 -10.46
N ILE A 53 -13.20 4.45 -10.33
CA ILE A 53 -12.30 3.33 -10.66
C ILE A 53 -12.54 2.15 -9.71
N LEU A 54 -12.75 2.39 -8.41
CA LEU A 54 -13.10 1.34 -7.44
C LEU A 54 -14.44 0.67 -7.78
N ILE A 55 -15.46 1.45 -8.18
CA ILE A 55 -16.74 0.90 -8.64
C ILE A 55 -16.55 0.07 -9.91
N ALA A 56 -15.73 0.54 -10.85
CA ALA A 56 -15.40 -0.22 -12.06
C ALA A 56 -14.69 -1.55 -11.74
N LEU A 57 -13.82 -1.59 -10.72
CA LEU A 57 -13.23 -2.85 -10.25
C LEU A 57 -14.29 -3.86 -9.79
N TYR A 58 -15.27 -3.40 -9.00
CA TYR A 58 -16.38 -4.25 -8.56
C TYR A 58 -17.27 -4.70 -9.71
N ALA A 59 -17.50 -3.86 -10.72
CA ALA A 59 -18.28 -4.22 -11.89
C ALA A 59 -17.62 -5.34 -12.71
N VAL A 60 -16.28 -5.31 -12.85
CA VAL A 60 -15.53 -6.30 -13.64
C VAL A 60 -15.24 -7.58 -12.85
N SER A 61 -15.03 -7.47 -11.53
CA SER A 61 -14.69 -8.61 -10.69
C SER A 61 -15.23 -8.39 -9.26
N PRO A 62 -16.50 -8.71 -8.99
CA PRO A 62 -17.16 -8.35 -7.73
C PRO A 62 -16.73 -9.20 -6.53
N THR A 63 -16.23 -10.42 -6.75
CA THR A 63 -16.06 -11.42 -5.69
C THR A 63 -14.58 -11.74 -5.41
N ARG A 64 -14.15 -12.98 -5.64
CA ARG A 64 -12.80 -13.46 -5.34
C ARG A 64 -11.85 -13.23 -6.50
N ILE A 65 -10.59 -12.93 -6.16
CA ILE A 65 -9.49 -12.85 -7.11
C ILE A 65 -8.88 -14.23 -7.31
N ALA A 66 -9.61 -15.12 -7.98
CA ALA A 66 -9.19 -16.51 -8.16
C ALA A 66 -8.35 -16.76 -9.42
N LYS A 67 -8.39 -15.85 -10.40
CA LYS A 67 -7.76 -16.03 -11.71
C LYS A 67 -7.06 -14.77 -12.18
N HIS A 68 -6.03 -14.94 -13.01
CA HIS A 68 -5.35 -13.82 -13.63
C HIS A 68 -6.24 -13.19 -14.70
N HIS A 69 -6.67 -11.95 -14.45
CA HIS A 69 -7.54 -11.20 -15.35
C HIS A 69 -6.90 -9.84 -15.68
N PRO A 70 -6.25 -9.69 -16.86
CA PRO A 70 -5.48 -8.49 -17.21
C PRO A 70 -6.22 -7.16 -17.06
N PRO A 71 -7.52 -7.04 -17.44
CA PRO A 71 -8.26 -5.79 -17.25
C PRO A 71 -8.34 -5.37 -15.79
N THR A 72 -8.64 -6.30 -14.87
CA THR A 72 -8.73 -5.97 -13.43
C THR A 72 -7.39 -5.54 -12.86
N ARG A 73 -6.29 -6.09 -13.38
CA ARG A 73 -4.94 -5.72 -13.00
C ARG A 73 -4.59 -4.31 -13.49
N PHE A 74 -4.95 -3.98 -14.73
CA PHE A 74 -4.74 -2.64 -15.27
C PHE A 74 -5.52 -1.57 -14.49
N ILE A 75 -6.79 -1.86 -14.16
CA ILE A 75 -7.63 -0.96 -13.36
C ILE A 75 -7.05 -0.79 -11.94
N GLY A 76 -6.57 -1.87 -11.32
CA GLY A 76 -5.89 -1.83 -10.02
C GLY A 76 -4.63 -0.97 -10.05
N PHE A 77 -3.78 -1.15 -11.07
CA PHE A 77 -2.60 -0.29 -11.25
C PHE A 77 -2.95 1.17 -11.50
N ALA A 78 -3.99 1.46 -12.28
CA ALA A 78 -4.44 2.82 -12.52
C ALA A 78 -4.90 3.50 -11.22
N LEU A 79 -5.67 2.80 -10.39
CA LEU A 79 -6.09 3.28 -9.07
C LEU A 79 -4.91 3.58 -8.16
N THR A 80 -4.02 2.60 -7.99
CA THR A 80 -2.83 2.74 -7.12
C THR A 80 -1.91 3.85 -7.61
N THR A 81 -1.75 4.02 -8.93
CA THR A 81 -0.95 5.10 -9.52
C THR A 81 -1.58 6.46 -9.26
N LEU A 82 -2.90 6.61 -9.44
CA LEU A 82 -3.61 7.85 -9.15
C LEU A 82 -3.45 8.26 -7.68
N MET A 83 -3.66 7.32 -6.75
CA MET A 83 -3.44 7.52 -5.33
C MET A 83 -1.99 7.91 -5.02
N THR A 84 -1.02 7.26 -5.66
CA THR A 84 0.42 7.57 -5.51
C THR A 84 0.71 9.01 -5.90
N ILE A 85 0.21 9.47 -7.06
CA ILE A 85 0.41 10.84 -7.55
C ILE A 85 -0.22 11.84 -6.57
N SER A 86 -1.46 11.58 -6.15
CA SER A 86 -2.18 12.46 -5.22
C SER A 86 -1.45 12.58 -3.88
N ASN A 87 -1.08 11.45 -3.27
CA ASN A 87 -0.42 11.45 -1.97
C ASN A 87 0.99 12.05 -2.04
N THR A 88 1.72 11.83 -3.14
CA THR A 88 3.05 12.42 -3.35
C THR A 88 2.96 13.94 -3.46
N ALA A 89 1.98 14.45 -4.21
CA ALA A 89 1.75 15.90 -4.29
C ALA A 89 1.40 16.50 -2.93
N SER A 90 0.52 15.85 -2.16
CA SER A 90 0.19 16.28 -0.80
C SER A 90 1.37 16.23 0.16
N ALA A 91 2.23 15.20 0.06
CA ALA A 91 3.46 15.13 0.84
C ALA A 91 4.42 16.27 0.51
N ILE A 92 4.60 16.61 -0.77
CA ILE A 92 5.44 17.75 -1.18
C ILE A 92 4.89 19.06 -0.64
N LYS A 93 3.57 19.30 -0.74
CA LYS A 93 2.93 20.50 -0.18
C LYS A 93 3.09 20.58 1.34
N LEU A 94 2.90 19.46 2.04
CA LEU A 94 3.11 19.38 3.49
C LEU A 94 4.56 19.76 3.83
N ILE A 95 5.55 19.22 3.13
CA ILE A 95 6.97 19.54 3.35
C ILE A 95 7.23 21.03 3.11
N ALA A 96 6.66 21.61 2.06
CA ALA A 96 6.81 23.04 1.78
C ALA A 96 6.21 23.92 2.89
N GLU A 97 5.00 23.59 3.37
CA GLU A 97 4.32 24.26 4.47
C GLU A 97 5.06 24.11 5.81
N LEU A 98 5.70 22.96 6.02
CA LEU A 98 6.54 22.69 7.19
C LEU A 98 7.78 23.56 7.23
N ILE A 99 8.41 23.78 6.07
CA ILE A 99 9.62 24.59 5.92
C ILE A 99 9.28 26.09 5.96
N SER A 100 8.20 26.53 5.31
CA SER A 100 7.77 27.94 5.30
C SER A 100 7.13 28.39 6.62
N GLY A 101 6.73 27.43 7.46
CA GLY A 101 6.06 27.68 8.72
C GLY A 101 4.57 27.99 8.60
N GLY A 102 3.93 27.65 7.47
CA GLY A 102 2.53 27.95 7.18
C GLY A 102 1.50 27.19 8.03
N ILE A 103 1.90 26.09 8.69
CA ILE A 103 1.03 25.36 9.64
C ILE A 103 1.21 25.94 11.04
N GLY A 104 0.16 26.60 11.55
CA GLY A 104 0.16 27.32 12.82
C GLY A 104 -0.29 26.51 14.04
N THR A 105 -0.86 25.30 13.87
CA THR A 105 -1.34 24.46 14.99
C THR A 105 -0.81 23.03 14.92
N ALA A 106 -0.38 22.51 16.06
CA ALA A 106 0.10 21.13 16.20
C ALA A 106 -0.95 20.09 15.76
N THR A 107 -2.23 20.33 16.06
CA THR A 107 -3.32 19.42 15.65
C THR A 107 -3.44 19.30 14.13
N GLN A 108 -3.44 20.42 13.41
CA GLN A 108 -3.54 20.41 11.94
C GLN A 108 -2.34 19.69 11.32
N LEU A 109 -1.15 19.90 11.89
CA LEU A 109 0.07 19.25 11.49
C LEU A 109 -0.02 17.72 11.67
N LEU A 110 -0.38 17.26 12.87
CA LEU A 110 -0.44 15.84 13.19
C LEU A 110 -1.50 15.11 12.37
N VAL A 111 -2.68 15.72 12.17
CA VAL A 111 -3.74 15.14 11.34
C VAL A 111 -3.31 15.06 9.88
N SER A 112 -2.72 16.12 9.31
CA SER A 112 -2.29 16.12 7.90
C SER A 112 -1.12 15.15 7.67
N GLY A 113 -0.09 15.22 8.52
CA GLY A 113 1.08 14.35 8.45
C GLY A 113 0.72 12.89 8.67
N GLY A 114 -0.09 12.60 9.68
CA GLY A 114 -0.60 11.25 9.95
C GLY A 114 -1.45 10.70 8.80
N SER A 115 -2.33 11.52 8.21
CA SER A 115 -3.16 11.10 7.07
C SER A 115 -2.33 10.77 5.83
N ILE A 116 -1.34 11.60 5.49
CA ILE A 116 -0.43 11.37 4.36
C ILE A 116 0.45 10.13 4.61
N TRP A 117 0.93 9.95 5.83
CA TRP A 117 1.74 8.79 6.21
C TRP A 117 0.94 7.47 6.17
N LEU A 118 -0.29 7.45 6.72
CA LEU A 118 -1.19 6.29 6.62
C LEU A 118 -1.55 5.98 5.17
N THR A 119 -1.82 7.02 4.37
CA THR A 119 -2.08 6.86 2.94
C THR A 119 -0.87 6.27 2.21
N ASN A 120 0.35 6.69 2.56
CA ASN A 120 1.59 6.13 2.02
C ASN A 120 1.70 4.62 2.32
N ILE A 121 1.39 4.19 3.55
CA ILE A 121 1.37 2.77 3.93
C ILE A 121 0.39 1.97 3.05
N VAL A 122 -0.83 2.48 2.87
CA VAL A 122 -1.81 1.76 2.05
C VAL A 122 -1.35 1.66 0.60
N ILE A 123 -0.91 2.77 0.00
CA ILE A 123 -0.48 2.81 -1.40
C ILE A 123 0.64 1.80 -1.66
N PHE A 124 1.64 1.76 -0.78
CA PHE A 124 2.74 0.81 -0.94
C PHE A 124 2.32 -0.62 -0.65
N SER A 125 1.37 -0.87 0.26
CA SER A 125 0.79 -2.21 0.42
C SER A 125 0.11 -2.71 -0.86
N LEU A 126 -0.59 -1.83 -1.59
CA LEU A 126 -1.20 -2.15 -2.88
C LEU A 126 -0.12 -2.41 -3.94
N TRP A 127 0.93 -1.60 -4.01
CA TRP A 127 2.06 -1.85 -4.92
C TRP A 127 2.74 -3.19 -4.66
N PHE A 128 3.07 -3.51 -3.40
CA PHE A 128 3.67 -4.79 -3.04
C PHE A 128 2.75 -5.95 -3.41
N TRP A 129 1.46 -5.83 -3.09
CA TRP A 129 0.45 -6.83 -3.38
C TRP A 129 0.15 -7.02 -4.87
N ASP A 130 0.15 -5.96 -5.70
CA ASP A 130 -0.15 -6.08 -7.14
C ASP A 130 1.06 -6.49 -7.99
N LEU A 131 2.27 -6.23 -7.49
CA LEU A 131 3.50 -6.57 -8.21
C LEU A 131 3.99 -7.98 -7.88
N ASP A 132 3.92 -8.40 -6.61
CA ASP A 132 4.48 -9.68 -6.18
C ASP A 132 3.94 -10.84 -7.00
N ARG A 133 4.84 -11.63 -7.60
CA ARG A 133 4.50 -12.79 -8.44
C ARG A 133 3.53 -12.49 -9.58
N GLY A 134 3.46 -11.24 -10.04
CA GLY A 134 2.56 -10.83 -11.12
C GLY A 134 1.12 -10.52 -10.68
N GLY A 135 0.89 -10.33 -9.39
CA GLY A 135 -0.38 -9.91 -8.80
C GLY A 135 -1.24 -11.05 -8.27
N PRO A 136 -2.33 -10.72 -7.55
CA PRO A 136 -3.14 -11.68 -6.79
C PRO A 136 -3.71 -12.83 -7.64
N GLY A 137 -4.20 -12.53 -8.85
CA GLY A 137 -4.71 -13.57 -9.75
C GLY A 137 -3.63 -14.51 -10.30
N ALA A 138 -2.42 -13.99 -10.54
CA ALA A 138 -1.29 -14.84 -10.98
C ALA A 138 -0.73 -15.68 -9.82
N ARG A 139 -0.78 -15.16 -8.58
CA ARG A 139 -0.47 -15.91 -7.36
C ARG A 139 -1.47 -17.05 -7.15
N ALA A 140 -2.76 -16.78 -7.30
CA ALA A 140 -3.83 -17.77 -7.18
C ALA A 140 -3.68 -18.94 -8.17
N GLU A 141 -3.21 -18.66 -9.38
CA GLU A 141 -2.94 -19.67 -10.41
C GLU A 141 -1.52 -20.27 -10.34
N ALA A 142 -0.71 -19.85 -9.36
CA ALA A 142 0.70 -20.22 -9.23
C ALA A 142 1.54 -20.03 -10.51
N LYS A 143 1.24 -19.00 -11.32
CA LYS A 143 1.86 -18.76 -12.63
C LYS A 143 3.36 -18.43 -12.58
N LYS A 144 3.82 -17.80 -11.50
CA LYS A 144 5.24 -17.45 -11.30
C LYS A 144 5.86 -18.31 -10.21
N GLU A 145 7.01 -18.88 -10.53
CA GLU A 145 7.78 -19.75 -9.64
C GLU A 145 8.49 -18.99 -8.51
N TRP A 146 9.08 -17.83 -8.83
CA TRP A 146 9.92 -17.05 -7.92
C TRP A 146 9.13 -15.89 -7.30
N PRO A 147 9.11 -15.75 -5.96
CA PRO A 147 8.47 -14.62 -5.30
C PRO A 147 9.31 -13.34 -5.40
N ASP A 148 8.65 -12.18 -5.36
CA ASP A 148 9.31 -10.89 -5.17
C ASP A 148 9.58 -10.62 -3.69
N PHE A 149 8.71 -11.12 -2.81
CA PHE A 149 8.83 -11.07 -1.36
C PHE A 149 8.81 -12.47 -0.73
N MET A 150 9.81 -12.79 0.09
CA MET A 150 9.86 -14.03 0.85
C MET A 150 9.35 -13.80 2.26
N PHE A 151 8.16 -14.33 2.57
CA PHE A 151 7.57 -14.31 3.91
C PHE A 151 8.14 -15.46 4.77
N GLN A 152 8.19 -15.29 6.10
CA GLN A 152 8.63 -16.34 7.04
C GLN A 152 7.90 -17.67 6.82
N GLN A 153 6.57 -17.62 6.62
CA GLN A 153 5.71 -18.78 6.37
C GLN A 153 6.12 -19.55 5.11
N MET A 154 6.72 -18.88 4.13
CA MET A 154 7.25 -19.53 2.92
C MET A 154 8.58 -20.25 3.15
N SER A 155 9.39 -19.73 4.09
CA SER A 155 10.74 -20.22 4.38
C SER A 155 10.72 -21.42 5.32
N ASP A 156 9.79 -21.42 6.28
CA ASP A 156 9.67 -22.49 7.27
C ASP A 156 8.24 -23.06 7.32
N PRO A 157 7.96 -24.12 6.53
CA PRO A 157 6.63 -24.71 6.42
C PRO A 157 6.05 -25.24 7.74
N LYS A 158 6.87 -25.46 8.78
CA LYS A 158 6.37 -25.96 10.08
C LYS A 158 5.55 -24.91 10.84
N TYR A 159 5.74 -23.62 10.52
CA TYR A 159 5.04 -22.51 11.16
C TYR A 159 3.92 -21.93 10.28
N ALA A 160 3.54 -22.64 9.22
CA ALA A 160 2.49 -22.21 8.29
C ALA A 160 1.47 -23.33 8.05
N PRO A 161 0.16 -23.02 8.01
CA PRO A 161 -0.84 -23.95 7.49
C PRO A 161 -0.47 -24.47 6.10
N SER A 162 -0.88 -25.71 5.78
CA SER A 162 -0.56 -26.35 4.50
C SER A 162 -1.16 -25.68 3.26
N ASP A 163 -2.15 -24.81 3.46
CA ASP A 163 -2.87 -24.02 2.47
C ASP A 163 -2.55 -22.52 2.59
N TRP A 164 -1.56 -22.14 3.41
CA TRP A 164 -1.18 -20.74 3.58
C TRP A 164 -0.71 -20.15 2.25
N HIS A 165 -1.05 -18.89 2.02
CA HIS A 165 -0.56 -18.09 0.92
C HIS A 165 -0.62 -16.62 1.33
N PRO A 166 0.28 -15.76 0.82
CA PRO A 166 0.23 -14.34 1.13
C PRO A 166 -1.08 -13.75 0.60
N LYS A 167 -1.78 -13.03 1.46
CA LYS A 167 -2.99 -12.25 1.18
C LYS A 167 -2.68 -10.77 1.35
N PHE A 168 -3.59 -9.90 0.94
CA PHE A 168 -3.42 -8.45 1.02
C PHE A 168 -2.95 -7.97 2.41
N PHE A 169 -3.48 -8.54 3.49
CA PHE A 169 -3.12 -8.14 4.84
C PHE A 169 -1.62 -8.37 5.16
N ASP A 170 -1.00 -9.42 4.61
CA ASP A 170 0.43 -9.67 4.79
C ASP A 170 1.28 -8.55 4.15
N TYR A 171 0.83 -8.01 3.01
CA TYR A 171 1.47 -6.87 2.35
C TYR A 171 1.17 -5.54 3.05
N LEU A 172 0.00 -5.38 3.67
CA LEU A 172 -0.32 -4.24 4.52
C LEU A 172 0.58 -4.20 5.74
N TYR A 173 0.75 -5.34 6.41
CA TYR A 173 1.67 -5.49 7.52
C TYR A 173 3.12 -5.18 7.10
N LEU A 174 3.59 -5.78 6.00
CA LEU A 174 4.90 -5.47 5.39
C LEU A 174 5.08 -3.97 5.13
N SER A 175 4.04 -3.32 4.60
CA SER A 175 4.10 -1.91 4.26
C SER A 175 4.15 -1.03 5.51
N PHE A 176 3.37 -1.36 6.54
CA PHE A 176 3.39 -0.66 7.81
C PHE A 176 4.75 -0.77 8.50
N THR A 177 5.32 -1.98 8.55
CA THR A 177 6.62 -2.24 9.17
C THR A 177 7.77 -1.57 8.40
N ASN A 178 7.74 -1.61 7.07
CA ASN A 178 8.72 -0.94 6.24
C ASN A 178 8.64 0.60 6.32
N ALA A 179 7.44 1.17 6.45
CA ALA A 179 7.26 2.62 6.63
C ALA A 179 7.68 3.12 8.01
N SER A 180 7.44 2.32 9.05
CA SER A 180 7.77 2.69 10.43
C SER A 180 9.24 2.47 10.78
N ALA A 181 9.95 1.61 10.02
CA ALA A 181 11.31 1.17 10.31
C ALA A 181 11.48 0.49 11.69
N PHE A 182 10.39 0.16 12.37
CA PHE A 182 10.35 -0.55 13.65
C PHE A 182 9.73 -1.93 13.44
N SER A 183 10.52 -2.91 13.02
CA SER A 183 10.04 -4.28 12.84
C SER A 183 11.16 -5.32 12.92
N PRO A 184 10.86 -6.55 13.38
CA PRO A 184 11.65 -7.70 12.97
C PRO A 184 11.62 -7.78 11.44
N THR A 185 12.78 -7.88 10.79
CA THR A 185 12.88 -8.05 9.34
C THR A 185 12.39 -9.44 8.94
N ASP A 186 11.07 -9.60 8.82
CA ASP A 186 10.37 -10.87 8.63
C ASP A 186 9.97 -11.16 7.17
N VAL A 187 10.11 -10.17 6.28
CA VAL A 187 9.91 -10.34 4.85
C VAL A 187 11.12 -9.85 4.07
N LEU A 188 11.70 -10.72 3.24
CA LEU A 188 12.88 -10.40 2.44
C LEU A 188 12.48 -9.97 1.02
N PRO A 189 12.88 -8.77 0.54
CA PRO A 189 12.72 -8.39 -0.86
C PRO A 189 13.76 -9.11 -1.73
N LEU A 190 13.31 -10.05 -2.57
CA LEU A 190 14.19 -10.86 -3.40
C LEU A 190 14.57 -10.16 -4.71
N THR A 191 13.61 -9.47 -5.34
CA THR A 191 13.84 -8.82 -6.64
C THR A 191 14.28 -7.37 -6.52
N ARG A 192 14.93 -6.84 -7.56
CA ARG A 192 15.45 -5.46 -7.57
C ARG A 192 14.34 -4.42 -7.40
N TRP A 193 13.19 -4.63 -8.03
CA TRP A 193 12.05 -3.72 -7.91
C TRP A 193 11.42 -3.74 -6.51
N ALA A 194 11.32 -4.91 -5.88
CA ALA A 194 10.89 -5.00 -4.48
C ALA A 194 11.81 -4.19 -3.55
N LYS A 195 13.13 -4.31 -3.72
CA LYS A 195 14.12 -3.51 -2.98
C LYS A 195 13.96 -2.02 -3.21
N LEU A 196 13.77 -1.59 -4.46
CA LEU A 196 13.57 -0.19 -4.80
C LEU A 196 12.28 0.40 -4.21
N LEU A 197 11.17 -0.33 -4.26
CA LEU A 197 9.92 0.14 -3.68
C LEU A 197 9.98 0.22 -2.16
N MET A 198 10.61 -0.76 -1.49
CA MET A 198 10.82 -0.69 -0.05
C MET A 198 11.71 0.49 0.35
N LEU A 199 12.79 0.74 -0.41
CA LEU A 199 13.68 1.89 -0.21
C LEU A 199 12.93 3.22 -0.40
N LEU A 200 12.13 3.34 -1.45
CA LEU A 200 11.35 4.53 -1.73
C LEU A 200 10.35 4.80 -0.60
N GLN A 201 9.57 3.80 -0.21
CA GLN A 201 8.58 3.94 0.85
C GLN A 201 9.20 4.35 2.18
N SER A 202 10.27 3.67 2.59
CA SER A 202 10.93 3.92 3.88
C SER A 202 11.53 5.33 3.90
N THR A 203 12.19 5.75 2.82
CA THR A 203 12.73 7.11 2.67
C THR A 203 11.62 8.16 2.77
N THR A 204 10.54 8.01 1.99
CA THR A 204 9.40 8.94 2.02
C THR A 204 8.78 9.00 3.42
N SER A 205 8.62 7.85 4.08
CA SER A 205 8.03 7.78 5.43
C SER A 205 8.91 8.47 6.47
N LEU A 206 10.24 8.26 6.42
CA LEU A 206 11.20 8.91 7.30
C LEU A 206 11.18 10.44 7.15
N VAL A 207 11.13 10.94 5.91
CA VAL A 207 11.05 12.38 5.64
C VAL A 207 9.76 12.97 6.22
N ILE A 208 8.60 12.34 5.96
CA ILE A 208 7.31 12.83 6.46
C ILE A 208 7.29 12.84 7.99
N VAL A 209 7.58 11.71 8.63
CA VAL A 209 7.50 11.58 10.09
C VAL A 209 8.53 12.50 10.76
N GLY A 210 9.77 12.52 10.26
CA GLY A 210 10.84 13.34 10.84
C GLY A 210 10.52 14.84 10.82
N LEU A 211 10.03 15.36 9.69
CA LEU A 211 9.67 16.78 9.57
C LEU A 211 8.42 17.14 10.38
N VAL A 212 7.42 16.24 10.42
CA VAL A 212 6.21 16.44 11.25
C VAL A 212 6.58 16.51 12.72
N VAL A 213 7.41 15.59 13.22
CA VAL A 213 7.87 15.60 14.62
C VAL A 213 8.69 16.86 14.91
N ALA A 214 9.66 17.19 14.06
CA ALA A 214 10.50 18.38 14.25
C ALA A 214 9.67 19.67 14.35
N ARG A 215 8.69 19.85 13.45
CA ARG A 215 7.82 21.03 13.49
C ARG A 215 6.86 21.00 14.66
N ALA A 216 6.32 19.84 15.05
CA ALA A 216 5.44 19.74 16.21
C ALA A 216 6.14 20.20 17.48
N VAL A 217 7.41 19.81 17.69
CA VAL A 217 8.22 20.28 18.82
C VAL A 217 8.41 21.80 18.76
N ASN A 218 8.72 22.36 17.58
CA ASN A 218 8.91 23.81 17.39
C ASN A 218 7.61 24.64 17.54
N ILE A 219 6.43 24.03 17.52
CA ILE A 219 5.16 24.75 17.77
C ILE A 219 4.81 24.73 19.27
N LEU A 220 5.26 23.71 20.01
CA LEU A 220 4.95 23.54 21.43
C LEU A 220 5.94 24.26 22.36
N HIS A 221 7.12 24.62 21.86
CA HIS A 221 8.18 25.34 22.56
C HIS A 221 8.51 26.64 21.82
#